data_AF-A0AAW0MAQ9-F1
#
_entry.id   AF-A0AAW0MAQ9-F1
#
_cell.length_a   1.000
_cell.length_b   1.000
_cell.length_c   1.000
_cell.angle_alpha   90.00
_cell.angle_beta   90.00
_cell.angle_gamma   90.00
#
_symmetry.space_group_name_H-M   'P 1'
#
loop_
_entity.id
_entity.type
_entity.pdbx_description
1 polymer ?
#
loop_
_entity_poly.entity_id
_entity_poly.type
_entity_poly.pdbx_seq_one_letter_code
_entity_poly.pdbx_strand_id
1 'polypeptide(L)'
;MVLKLLSSCLFICLIYVPLAVARIRYHKWEVKYELKSPDCYKKLVITINGGSPGPPSLPNKAGTNVYHAHYGMQIGARLYGSIRVSLPDGVSEPFAYGYDRSIILTDWYHKSISEQAVGLSSIPFVWVGEPQSLLIQGKGKFDCTSVSSPAGVCNASNPECSPYSITVIPGKTYRLRVASLTGCHPLVFK
;
A
#
# COMPACT_ATOMS: atom_id res chain seq x y z
N MET A 1 32.26 52.68 -7.93
CA MET A 1 31.94 51.52 -8.80
C MET A 1 31.49 50.28 -8.02
N VAL A 2 32.15 49.96 -6.89
CA VAL A 2 31.85 48.78 -6.03
C VAL A 2 30.41 48.75 -5.47
N LEU A 3 29.86 49.90 -5.07
CA LEU A 3 28.51 50.00 -4.49
C LEU A 3 27.37 49.65 -5.49
N LYS A 4 27.57 49.92 -6.79
CA LYS A 4 26.61 49.58 -7.85
C LYS A 4 26.58 48.08 -8.16
N LEU A 5 27.74 47.41 -8.04
CA LEU A 5 27.85 45.95 -8.21
C LEU A 5 27.18 45.19 -7.06
N LEU A 6 27.36 45.64 -5.81
CA LEU A 6 26.67 45.09 -4.63
C LEU A 6 25.15 45.24 -4.70
N SER A 7 24.67 46.42 -5.13
CA SER A 7 23.24 46.68 -5.31
C SER A 7 22.63 45.82 -6.42
N SER A 8 23.33 45.66 -7.54
CA SER A 8 22.91 44.76 -8.64
C SER A 8 22.84 43.30 -8.20
N CYS A 9 23.85 42.80 -7.47
CA CYS A 9 23.84 41.44 -6.92
C CYS A 9 22.68 41.22 -5.92
N LEU A 10 22.35 42.19 -5.08
CA LEU A 10 21.20 42.09 -4.16
C LEU A 10 19.86 42.01 -4.90
N PHE A 11 19.70 42.79 -5.97
CA PHE A 11 18.49 42.73 -6.80
C PHE A 11 18.38 41.40 -7.56
N ILE A 12 19.48 40.86 -8.09
CA ILE A 12 19.51 39.57 -8.77
C ILE A 12 19.19 38.42 -7.80
N CYS A 13 19.72 38.45 -6.57
CA CYS A 13 19.41 37.45 -5.54
C CYS A 13 17.94 37.45 -5.11
N LEU A 14 17.29 38.62 -5.02
CA LEU A 14 15.88 38.72 -4.64
C LEU A 14 14.91 38.21 -5.72
N ILE A 15 15.30 38.31 -7.00
CA ILE A 15 14.47 37.83 -8.14
C ILE A 15 14.58 36.30 -8.28
N TYR A 16 15.68 35.70 -7.85
CA TYR A 16 16.00 34.28 -8.04
C TYR A 16 15.85 33.41 -6.78
N VAL A 17 15.19 33.87 -5.72
CA VAL A 17 14.86 32.97 -4.60
C VAL A 17 13.71 32.06 -5.05
N PRO A 18 13.93 30.74 -5.23
CA PRO A 18 12.82 29.85 -5.52
C PRO A 18 11.88 29.87 -4.31
N LEU A 19 10.63 30.28 -4.54
CA LEU A 19 9.57 30.13 -3.55
C LEU A 19 9.36 28.63 -3.30
N ALA A 20 9.92 28.13 -2.21
CA ALA A 20 9.60 26.81 -1.69
C ALA A 20 8.20 26.86 -1.06
N VAL A 21 7.19 26.47 -1.83
CA VAL A 21 5.82 26.35 -1.31
C VAL A 21 5.71 25.03 -0.56
N ALA A 22 5.66 25.11 0.77
CA ALA A 22 5.37 23.95 1.62
C ALA A 22 3.87 23.90 1.93
N ARG A 23 3.21 22.78 1.61
CA ARG A 23 1.80 22.53 1.96
C ARG A 23 1.73 21.38 2.95
N ILE A 24 1.24 21.65 4.15
CA ILE A 24 1.05 20.63 5.18
C ILE A 24 -0.25 19.85 4.91
N ARG A 25 -0.16 18.52 4.97
CA ARG A 25 -1.32 17.61 4.93
C ARG A 25 -1.44 16.93 6.28
N TYR A 26 -2.55 17.19 6.97
CA TYR A 26 -2.86 16.54 8.25
C TYR A 26 -3.66 15.27 7.99
N HIS A 27 -3.25 14.18 8.62
CA HIS A 27 -3.95 12.91 8.58
C HIS A 27 -4.14 12.39 10.00
N LYS A 28 -5.37 11.98 10.34
CA LYS A 28 -5.67 11.30 11.59
C LYS A 28 -5.86 9.81 11.29
N TRP A 29 -5.03 8.97 11.92
CA TRP A 29 -5.04 7.53 11.71
C TRP A 29 -5.52 6.85 12.98
N GLU A 30 -6.54 6.01 12.85
CA GLU A 30 -6.99 5.13 13.90
C GLU A 30 -6.64 3.69 13.52
N VAL A 31 -5.78 3.06 14.31
CA VAL A 31 -5.30 1.69 14.09
C VAL A 31 -6.08 0.74 15.00
N LYS A 32 -6.77 -0.23 14.42
CA LYS A 32 -7.62 -1.18 15.16
C LYS A 32 -7.40 -2.61 14.69
N TYR A 33 -7.65 -3.56 15.59
CA TYR A 33 -7.79 -4.96 15.23
C TYR A 33 -9.25 -5.25 14.89
N GLU A 34 -9.48 -5.87 13.74
CA GLU A 34 -10.82 -6.23 13.25
C GLU A 34 -10.81 -7.62 12.61
N LEU A 35 -11.94 -8.32 12.64
CA LEU A 35 -12.10 -9.57 11.89
C LEU A 35 -12.50 -9.26 10.45
N LYS A 36 -11.70 -9.74 9.48
CA LYS A 36 -11.93 -9.57 8.05
C LYS A 36 -11.69 -10.88 7.30
N SER A 37 -12.30 -11.02 6.13
CA SER A 37 -12.23 -12.23 5.29
C SER A 37 -11.82 -11.90 3.85
N PRO A 38 -10.61 -11.33 3.62
CA PRO A 38 -10.19 -10.81 2.32
C PRO A 38 -10.12 -11.89 1.22
N ASP A 39 -9.98 -13.15 1.60
CA ASP A 39 -9.94 -14.31 0.71
C ASP A 39 -11.02 -15.35 1.04
N CYS A 40 -12.08 -14.93 1.75
CA CYS A 40 -13.17 -15.76 2.26
C CYS A 40 -12.83 -16.49 3.56
N TYR A 41 -11.59 -16.38 4.04
CA TYR A 41 -11.15 -16.93 5.31
C TYR A 41 -11.07 -15.83 6.38
N LYS A 42 -11.91 -15.92 7.40
CA LYS A 42 -12.01 -14.91 8.46
C LYS A 42 -10.83 -14.99 9.41
N LYS A 43 -10.14 -13.86 9.59
CA LYS A 43 -8.98 -13.72 10.49
C LYS A 43 -8.92 -12.33 11.11
N LEU A 44 -8.26 -12.22 12.25
CA LEU A 44 -7.90 -10.93 12.84
C LEU A 44 -6.87 -10.21 11.96
N VAL A 45 -7.18 -8.97 11.61
CA VAL A 45 -6.33 -8.09 10.80
C VAL A 45 -6.20 -6.73 11.50
N ILE A 46 -5.20 -5.96 11.12
CA ILE A 46 -5.05 -4.57 11.52
C ILE A 46 -5.59 -3.68 10.41
N THR A 47 -6.49 -2.76 10.75
CA THR A 47 -7.05 -1.77 9.81
C THR A 47 -6.64 -0.37 10.20
N ILE A 48 -6.62 0.53 9.21
CA ILE A 48 -6.48 1.97 9.42
C ILE A 48 -7.81 2.61 9.01
N ASN A 49 -8.48 3.28 9.94
CA ASN A 49 -9.78 3.93 9.71
C ASN A 49 -10.86 2.97 9.13
N GLY A 50 -10.86 1.70 9.54
CA GLY A 50 -11.86 0.70 9.10
C GLY A 50 -11.61 0.05 7.72
N GLY A 51 -10.49 0.38 7.06
CA GLY A 51 -10.11 -0.19 5.76
C GLY A 51 -8.61 -0.40 5.56
N SER A 52 -8.25 -0.87 4.35
CA SER A 52 -6.90 -0.89 3.77
C SER A 52 -7.04 -0.43 2.32
N PRO A 53 -6.31 0.58 1.78
CA PRO A 53 -5.13 1.25 2.32
C PRO A 53 -5.39 2.67 2.84
N GLY A 54 -4.61 3.12 3.81
CA GLY A 54 -4.69 4.47 4.41
C GLY A 54 -3.94 5.57 3.65
N PRO A 55 -3.89 6.80 4.22
CA PRO A 55 -3.51 8.01 3.49
C PRO A 55 -2.01 8.10 3.12
N PRO A 56 -1.66 8.80 2.03
CA PRO A 56 -0.26 9.08 1.67
C PRO A 56 0.49 9.96 2.69
N SER A 57 1.72 9.62 3.07
CA SER A 57 2.68 10.53 3.74
C SER A 57 3.89 10.79 2.82
N LEU A 58 4.36 12.02 2.70
CA LEU A 58 5.20 12.46 1.56
C LEU A 58 6.71 12.21 1.77
N PRO A 59 7.39 11.47 0.86
CA PRO A 59 8.80 11.66 0.52
C PRO A 59 8.99 12.80 -0.50
N ASN A 60 10.19 13.39 -0.54
CA ASN A 60 10.56 14.59 -1.33
C ASN A 60 10.60 14.39 -2.86
N LYS A 61 10.14 13.24 -3.41
CA LYS A 61 10.15 12.94 -4.86
C LYS A 61 8.81 12.39 -5.32
N ALA A 62 8.32 12.90 -6.45
CA ALA A 62 7.10 12.41 -7.10
C ALA A 62 7.24 10.93 -7.48
N GLY A 63 6.19 10.15 -7.24
CA GLY A 63 6.25 8.72 -7.48
C GLY A 63 5.20 7.90 -6.73
N THR A 64 5.29 6.60 -6.97
CA THR A 64 4.52 5.57 -6.26
C THR A 64 5.37 5.09 -5.09
N ASN A 65 4.91 5.34 -3.89
CA ASN A 65 5.54 4.91 -2.66
C ASN A 65 4.52 4.08 -1.86
N VAL A 66 4.98 3.41 -0.82
CA VAL A 66 4.15 2.64 0.09
C VAL A 66 4.60 2.89 1.52
N TYR A 67 3.70 2.71 2.47
CA TYR A 67 4.04 2.60 3.88
C TYR A 67 3.60 1.23 4.39
N HIS A 68 4.32 0.73 5.39
CA HIS A 68 3.95 -0.48 6.12
C HIS A 68 4.45 -0.40 7.55
N ALA A 69 3.86 -1.20 8.44
CA ALA A 69 4.39 -1.36 9.78
C ALA A 69 5.77 -2.00 9.76
N HIS A 70 6.64 -1.49 10.61
CA HIS A 70 8.00 -1.99 10.82
C HIS A 70 8.20 -2.48 12.26
N TYR A 71 7.14 -3.02 12.85
CA TYR A 71 7.15 -3.62 14.17
C TYR A 71 6.70 -5.08 14.08
N GLY A 72 7.59 -6.00 14.47
CA GLY A 72 7.38 -7.44 14.33
C GLY A 72 6.95 -7.82 12.91
N MET A 73 5.91 -8.64 12.80
CA MET A 73 5.34 -9.10 11.53
C MET A 73 4.00 -8.41 11.19
N GLN A 74 3.76 -7.19 11.69
CA GLN A 74 2.47 -6.50 11.52
C GLN A 74 2.08 -6.17 10.07
N ILE A 75 3.06 -6.09 9.16
CA ILE A 75 2.79 -6.00 7.71
C ILE A 75 1.92 -7.17 7.22
N GLY A 76 2.19 -8.39 7.69
CA GLY A 76 1.41 -9.60 7.40
C GLY A 76 0.02 -9.61 8.02
N ALA A 77 -0.29 -8.64 8.89
CA ALA A 77 -1.62 -8.39 9.43
C ALA A 77 -2.37 -7.25 8.70
N ARG A 78 -1.90 -6.82 7.52
CA ARG A 78 -2.51 -5.77 6.67
C ARG A 78 -2.26 -4.33 7.12
N LEU A 79 -1.27 -4.09 7.97
CA LEU A 79 -0.88 -2.74 8.34
C LEU A 79 0.05 -2.12 7.29
N TYR A 80 -0.54 -1.72 6.16
CA TYR A 80 0.16 -1.10 5.03
C TYR A 80 -0.75 -0.20 4.18
N GLY A 81 -0.17 0.56 3.27
CA GLY A 81 -0.91 1.33 2.27
C GLY A 81 -0.06 2.01 1.22
N SER A 82 -0.71 2.67 0.26
CA SER A 82 -0.06 3.36 -0.85
C SER A 82 0.11 4.85 -0.56
N ILE A 83 1.28 5.37 -0.90
CA ILE A 83 1.61 6.78 -0.88
C ILE A 83 1.77 7.23 -2.33
N ARG A 84 0.90 8.15 -2.75
CA ARG A 84 1.09 8.85 -4.02
C ARG A 84 1.68 10.23 -3.77
N VAL A 85 2.87 10.47 -4.29
CA VAL A 85 3.49 11.81 -4.33
C VAL A 85 3.31 12.38 -5.73
N SER A 86 2.57 13.48 -5.84
CA SER A 86 2.38 14.20 -7.10
C SER A 86 3.59 15.09 -7.41
N LEU A 87 3.74 15.49 -8.66
CA LEU A 87 4.70 16.51 -9.08
C LEU A 87 4.36 17.88 -8.44
N PRO A 88 5.35 18.79 -8.34
CA PRO A 88 5.10 20.17 -7.95
C PRO A 88 4.04 20.85 -8.83
N ASP A 89 3.34 21.83 -8.27
CA ASP A 89 2.33 22.59 -8.99
C ASP A 89 2.95 23.25 -10.24
N GLY A 90 2.28 23.10 -11.39
CA GLY A 90 2.75 23.61 -12.68
C GLY A 90 3.69 22.67 -13.45
N VAL A 91 4.10 21.53 -12.87
CA VAL A 91 4.90 20.51 -13.56
C VAL A 91 4.02 19.33 -13.98
N SER A 92 4.05 18.97 -15.26
CA SER A 92 3.33 17.81 -15.80
C SER A 92 4.23 16.58 -15.91
N GLU A 93 3.59 15.41 -15.88
CA GLU A 93 4.29 14.15 -16.14
C GLU A 93 4.77 14.10 -17.59
N PRO A 94 5.91 13.44 -17.88
CA PRO A 94 6.48 13.39 -19.23
C PRO A 94 5.67 12.52 -20.21
N PHE A 95 4.58 11.90 -19.76
CA PHE A 95 3.68 11.06 -20.56
C PHE A 95 2.22 11.37 -20.23
N ALA A 96 1.36 11.31 -21.24
CA ALA A 96 -0.07 11.57 -21.10
C ALA A 96 -0.84 10.30 -20.70
N TYR A 97 -1.77 10.44 -19.76
CA TYR A 97 -2.69 9.38 -19.36
C TYR A 97 -4.03 9.99 -18.96
N GLY A 98 -5.12 9.26 -19.19
CA GLY A 98 -6.47 9.69 -18.82
C GLY A 98 -6.82 9.37 -17.37
N TYR A 99 -6.27 8.28 -16.84
CA TYR A 99 -6.62 7.77 -15.51
C TYR A 99 -5.40 7.19 -14.79
N ASP A 100 -5.35 7.38 -13.47
CA ASP A 100 -4.33 6.81 -12.58
C ASP A 100 -5.01 5.81 -11.62
N ARG A 101 -4.41 4.63 -11.45
CA ARG A 101 -4.91 3.54 -10.59
C ARG A 101 -3.75 2.92 -9.82
N SER A 102 -3.95 2.66 -8.53
CA SER A 102 -2.99 1.94 -7.69
C SER A 102 -3.37 0.46 -7.55
N ILE A 103 -2.35 -0.39 -7.55
CA ILE A 103 -2.45 -1.83 -7.34
C ILE A 103 -1.41 -2.20 -6.29
N ILE A 104 -1.86 -2.70 -5.15
CA ILE A 104 -1.01 -3.31 -4.13
C ILE A 104 -1.19 -4.82 -4.20
N LEU A 105 -0.06 -5.52 -4.26
CA LEU A 105 0.01 -6.99 -4.24
C LEU A 105 0.58 -7.44 -2.89
N THR A 106 -0.10 -8.37 -2.23
CA THR A 106 0.39 -9.00 -0.98
C THR A 106 0.13 -10.49 -0.96
N ASP A 107 0.93 -11.22 -0.18
CA ASP A 107 0.65 -12.60 0.20
C ASP A 107 -0.29 -12.64 1.42
N TRP A 108 -0.97 -13.77 1.62
CA TRP A 108 -1.93 -13.94 2.69
C TRP A 108 -1.84 -15.33 3.32
N TYR A 109 -1.62 -15.33 4.63
CA TYR A 109 -1.51 -16.53 5.44
C TYR A 109 -2.69 -16.61 6.41
N HIS A 110 -3.27 -17.81 6.57
CA HIS A 110 -4.38 -18.04 7.50
C HIS A 110 -3.94 -18.10 8.96
N LYS A 111 -2.71 -18.55 9.24
CA LYS A 111 -2.11 -18.50 10.59
C LYS A 111 -1.94 -17.07 11.07
N SER A 112 -2.18 -16.81 12.35
CA SER A 112 -1.98 -15.48 12.93
C SER A 112 -0.51 -15.04 12.87
N ILE A 113 -0.24 -13.74 12.80
CA ILE A 113 1.16 -13.24 12.79
C ILE A 113 1.91 -13.66 14.06
N SER A 114 1.21 -13.75 15.20
CA SER A 114 1.79 -14.17 16.48
C SER A 114 2.16 -15.64 16.46
N GLU A 115 1.27 -16.50 15.93
CA GLU A 115 1.55 -17.93 15.76
C GLU A 115 2.73 -18.16 14.80
N GLN A 116 2.79 -17.43 13.69
CA GLN A 116 3.92 -17.47 12.77
C GLN A 116 5.22 -17.05 13.48
N ALA A 117 5.21 -15.93 14.21
CA ALA A 117 6.37 -15.44 14.94
C ALA A 117 6.85 -16.43 16.02
N VAL A 118 5.93 -17.07 16.74
CA VAL A 118 6.25 -18.11 17.73
C VAL A 118 6.90 -19.31 17.06
N GLY A 119 6.34 -19.79 15.94
CA GLY A 119 6.91 -20.92 15.20
C GLY A 119 8.31 -20.62 14.63
N LEU A 120 8.51 -19.41 14.12
CA LEU A 120 9.82 -18.96 13.62
C LEU A 120 10.87 -18.79 14.74
N SER A 121 10.43 -18.60 15.98
CA SER A 121 11.31 -18.41 17.14
C SER A 121 11.40 -19.64 18.04
N SER A 122 10.68 -20.73 17.72
CA SER A 122 10.64 -21.93 18.55
C SER A 122 11.83 -22.84 18.28
N ILE A 123 12.09 -23.74 19.23
CA ILE A 123 13.01 -24.86 19.09
C ILE A 123 12.20 -26.14 19.34
N PRO A 124 11.97 -26.99 18.33
CA PRO A 124 12.46 -26.88 16.95
C PRO A 124 11.81 -25.72 16.17
N PHE A 125 12.54 -25.22 15.16
CA PHE A 125 12.07 -24.19 14.24
C PHE A 125 10.88 -24.69 13.42
N VAL A 126 9.84 -23.87 13.30
CA VAL A 126 8.66 -24.16 12.49
C VAL A 126 8.52 -23.12 11.38
N TRP A 127 8.72 -23.57 10.13
CA TRP A 127 8.57 -22.72 8.96
C TRP A 127 7.11 -22.31 8.72
N VAL A 128 6.90 -21.10 8.20
CA VAL A 128 5.56 -20.57 7.89
C VAL A 128 4.89 -21.26 6.69
N GLY A 129 5.70 -21.83 5.78
CA GLY A 129 5.22 -22.46 4.55
C GLY A 129 4.84 -21.46 3.47
N GLU A 130 4.05 -21.92 2.49
CA GLU A 130 3.51 -21.10 1.41
C GLU A 130 2.21 -20.39 1.84
N PRO A 131 1.91 -19.19 1.30
CA PRO A 131 0.68 -18.47 1.56
C PRO A 131 -0.49 -19.21 0.94
N GLN A 132 -1.65 -19.13 1.58
CA GLN A 132 -2.87 -19.74 1.09
C GLN A 132 -3.48 -18.94 -0.06
N SER A 133 -3.27 -17.62 -0.07
CA SER A 133 -3.86 -16.72 -1.06
C SER A 133 -2.90 -15.58 -1.42
N LEU A 134 -3.05 -15.06 -2.63
CA LEU A 134 -2.52 -13.76 -3.03
C LEU A 134 -3.66 -12.75 -3.03
N LEU A 135 -3.37 -11.52 -2.59
CA LEU A 135 -4.33 -10.43 -2.56
C LEU A 135 -3.95 -9.34 -3.55
N ILE A 136 -4.94 -8.92 -4.34
CA ILE A 136 -4.88 -7.74 -5.19
C ILE A 136 -5.77 -6.68 -4.56
N GLN A 137 -5.20 -5.53 -4.19
CA GLN A 137 -5.92 -4.47 -3.46
C GLN A 137 -6.63 -5.00 -2.20
N GLY A 138 -5.99 -5.95 -1.51
CA GLY A 138 -6.51 -6.55 -0.29
C GLY A 138 -7.65 -7.55 -0.49
N LYS A 139 -7.91 -7.99 -1.72
CA LYS A 139 -8.91 -9.01 -2.05
C LYS A 139 -8.28 -10.21 -2.76
N GLY A 140 -8.69 -11.41 -2.37
CA GLY A 140 -8.25 -12.67 -2.97
C GLY A 140 -9.38 -13.69 -2.94
N LYS A 141 -9.09 -14.93 -3.32
CA LYS A 141 -10.06 -16.03 -3.27
C LYS A 141 -9.36 -17.31 -2.82
N PHE A 142 -9.88 -17.89 -1.75
CA PHE A 142 -9.47 -19.18 -1.23
C PHE A 142 -10.58 -20.22 -1.43
N ASP A 143 -10.21 -21.46 -1.73
CA ASP A 143 -11.16 -22.55 -1.89
C ASP A 143 -11.53 -23.17 -0.53
N CYS A 144 -12.68 -22.76 0.01
CA CYS A 144 -13.19 -23.29 1.28
C CYS A 144 -13.56 -24.79 1.24
N THR A 145 -13.62 -25.44 0.07
CA THR A 145 -13.89 -26.89 -0.01
C THR A 145 -12.65 -27.74 0.24
N SER A 146 -11.46 -27.15 0.04
CA SER A 146 -10.19 -27.87 0.08
C SER A 146 -9.66 -28.15 1.50
N VAL A 147 -10.23 -27.52 2.53
CA VAL A 147 -9.75 -27.62 3.92
C VAL A 147 -10.93 -27.67 4.90
N SER A 148 -10.86 -28.60 5.87
CA SER A 148 -11.79 -28.61 7.01
C SER A 148 -11.51 -27.42 7.94
N SER A 149 -12.12 -26.28 7.68
CA SER A 149 -12.07 -25.12 8.57
C SER A 149 -13.15 -25.22 9.67
N PRO A 150 -12.93 -24.66 10.87
CA PRO A 150 -13.98 -24.54 11.87
C PRO A 150 -15.22 -23.82 11.31
N ALA A 151 -16.39 -24.20 11.81
CA ALA A 151 -17.66 -23.63 11.36
C ALA A 151 -17.66 -22.09 11.48
N GLY A 152 -17.99 -21.40 10.40
CA GLY A 152 -18.09 -19.93 10.36
C GLY A 152 -16.78 -19.16 10.10
N VAL A 153 -15.66 -19.86 9.87
CA VAL A 153 -14.36 -19.25 9.52
C VAL A 153 -14.22 -19.03 8.01
N CYS A 154 -14.46 -20.06 7.19
CA CYS A 154 -14.42 -19.95 5.74
C CYS A 154 -15.84 -19.83 5.15
N ASN A 155 -16.10 -18.77 4.38
CA ASN A 155 -17.37 -18.57 3.70
C ASN A 155 -17.14 -18.05 2.28
N ALA A 156 -17.23 -18.94 1.29
CA ALA A 156 -17.00 -18.65 -0.13
C ALA A 156 -17.99 -17.62 -0.72
N SER A 157 -19.16 -17.43 -0.09
CA SER A 157 -20.18 -16.47 -0.51
C SER A 157 -19.97 -15.07 0.08
N ASN A 158 -18.88 -14.84 0.82
CA ASN A 158 -18.61 -13.55 1.45
C ASN A 158 -18.25 -12.47 0.40
N PRO A 159 -18.91 -11.31 0.38
CA PRO A 159 -18.58 -10.25 -0.57
C PRO A 159 -17.18 -9.65 -0.38
N GLU A 160 -16.54 -9.79 0.79
CA GLU A 160 -15.19 -9.26 1.05
C GLU A 160 -14.11 -9.92 0.17
N CYS A 161 -14.33 -11.15 -0.28
CA CYS A 161 -13.43 -11.91 -1.14
C CYS A 161 -13.83 -11.92 -2.62
N SER A 162 -14.71 -11.00 -3.01
CA SER A 162 -14.96 -10.71 -4.42
C SER A 162 -13.66 -10.25 -5.11
N PRO A 163 -13.30 -10.77 -6.29
CA PRO A 163 -12.11 -10.33 -7.00
C PRO A 163 -12.07 -8.82 -7.20
N TYR A 164 -10.90 -8.21 -7.06
CA TYR A 164 -10.73 -6.81 -7.40
C TYR A 164 -10.77 -6.62 -8.92
N SER A 165 -11.79 -5.93 -9.41
CA SER A 165 -11.96 -5.61 -10.83
C SER A 165 -11.75 -4.12 -11.08
N ILE A 166 -10.97 -3.77 -12.11
CA ILE A 166 -10.84 -2.40 -12.61
C ILE A 166 -11.68 -2.28 -13.88
N THR A 167 -12.72 -1.44 -13.85
CA THR A 167 -13.49 -1.11 -15.05
C THR A 167 -12.70 -0.11 -15.90
N VAL A 168 -12.46 -0.46 -17.17
CA VAL A 168 -11.74 0.36 -18.13
C VAL A 168 -12.68 0.92 -19.19
N ILE A 169 -12.38 2.14 -19.64
CA ILE A 169 -13.09 2.80 -20.74
C ILE A 169 -12.29 2.55 -22.03
N PRO A 170 -12.91 2.02 -23.09
CA PRO A 170 -12.23 1.83 -24.37
C PRO A 170 -11.60 3.12 -24.90
N GLY A 171 -10.40 3.02 -25.47
CA GLY A 171 -9.69 4.16 -26.06
C GLY A 171 -9.04 5.13 -25.06
N LYS A 172 -8.99 4.80 -23.76
CA LYS A 172 -8.31 5.61 -22.73
C LYS A 172 -7.02 4.95 -22.25
N THR A 173 -6.00 5.76 -22.02
CA THR A 173 -4.70 5.32 -21.47
C THR A 173 -4.73 5.38 -19.94
N TYR A 174 -4.30 4.30 -19.29
CA TYR A 174 -4.26 4.18 -17.83
C TYR A 174 -2.82 4.07 -17.34
N ARG A 175 -2.50 4.81 -16.28
CA ARG A 175 -1.28 4.63 -15.48
C ARG A 175 -1.59 3.68 -14.34
N LEU A 176 -1.00 2.49 -14.37
CA LEU A 176 -1.07 1.53 -13.26
C LEU A 176 0.16 1.69 -12.37
N ARG A 177 -0.07 1.97 -11.09
CA ARG A 177 0.96 2.07 -10.05
C ARG A 177 0.97 0.78 -9.26
N VAL A 178 1.86 -0.13 -9.65
CA VAL A 178 1.98 -1.44 -9.00
C VAL A 178 3.02 -1.36 -7.88
N ALA A 179 2.65 -1.83 -6.70
CA ALA A 179 3.55 -2.00 -5.57
C ALA A 179 3.40 -3.41 -4.98
N SER A 180 4.51 -4.04 -4.62
CA SER A 180 4.51 -5.30 -3.90
C SER A 180 4.85 -5.07 -2.43
N LEU A 181 4.07 -5.69 -1.56
CA LEU A 181 4.28 -5.74 -0.11
C LEU A 181 4.20 -7.19 0.40
N THR A 182 4.57 -8.14 -0.46
CA THR A 182 4.70 -9.56 -0.16
C THR A 182 5.81 -9.82 0.85
N GLY A 183 5.57 -10.69 1.82
CA GLY A 183 6.58 -11.09 2.80
C GLY A 183 7.66 -12.01 2.21
N CYS A 184 7.29 -12.97 1.34
CA CYS A 184 8.24 -13.98 0.85
C CYS A 184 8.15 -14.30 -0.65
N HIS A 185 7.04 -13.94 -1.32
CA HIS A 185 6.73 -14.45 -2.65
C HIS A 185 7.06 -13.48 -3.79
N PRO A 186 7.93 -13.85 -4.75
CA PRO A 186 8.10 -13.07 -5.97
C PRO A 186 6.88 -13.23 -6.87
N LEU A 187 6.37 -12.10 -7.39
CA LEU A 187 5.21 -12.07 -8.26
C LEU A 187 5.59 -11.59 -9.65
N VAL A 188 5.02 -12.21 -10.67
CA VAL A 188 5.14 -11.77 -12.07
C VAL A 188 3.79 -11.24 -12.51
N PHE A 189 3.74 -9.95 -12.84
CA PHE A 189 2.59 -9.30 -13.45
C PHE A 189 2.78 -9.34 -14.98
N LYS A 190 1.97 -10.14 -15.68
CA LYS A 190 1.97 -10.26 -17.15
C LYS A 190 0.70 -9.66 -17.73
#